data_AF-A0A6A6SPJ0-F1
#
_entry.id   AF-A0A6A6SPJ0-F1
#
_cell.length_a   1.000
_cell.length_b   1.000
_cell.length_c   1.000
_cell.angle_alpha   90.00
_cell.angle_beta   90.00
_cell.angle_gamma   90.00
#
_symmetry.space_group_name_H-M   'P 1'
#
loop_
_entity.id
_entity.type
_entity.pdbx_description
1 polymer ?
#
loop_
_entity_poly.entity_id
_entity_poly.type
_entity_poly.pdbx_seq_one_letter_code
_entity_poly.pdbx_strand_id
1 'polypeptide(L)'
;MPSKLINIALRGAEAVFASVVLALSITLIKGQVYGTSPSATNYSAFVGGITLLGALVGLASTWIELLQSILGIGIDVAVLLFNLAGGIAVAVKIGSINCSSGSDAQRSRMFNNALINGGCGRTKLYGQDYDVCAYGRPVLGFDSKTGEFSLGDWDSHLNSRCKENQAEAAFMLINVILLLATITMAWLFIKKYR
;
A
#
# COMPACT_ATOMS: atom_id res chain seq x y z
N MET A 1 14.56 -5.59 -29.77
CA MET A 1 14.06 -5.81 -28.40
C MET A 1 15.07 -5.20 -27.42
N PRO A 2 14.62 -4.62 -26.28
CA PRO A 2 15.51 -4.51 -25.11
C PRO A 2 16.13 -5.88 -24.93
N SER A 3 17.35 -6.02 -24.39
CA SER A 3 17.82 -7.38 -24.09
C SER A 3 16.71 -8.08 -23.32
N LYS A 4 16.20 -9.20 -23.86
CA LYS A 4 14.92 -9.82 -23.39
C LYS A 4 14.94 -10.00 -21.86
N LEU A 5 16.13 -10.28 -21.36
CA LEU A 5 16.52 -10.28 -19.95
C LEU A 5 16.16 -9.00 -19.18
N ILE A 6 16.49 -7.80 -19.66
CA ILE A 6 16.17 -6.54 -18.99
C ILE A 6 14.66 -6.34 -18.88
N ASN A 7 13.90 -6.63 -19.94
CA ASN A 7 12.44 -6.46 -19.91
C ASN A 7 11.80 -7.45 -18.91
N ILE A 8 12.18 -8.73 -18.98
CA ILE A 8 11.72 -9.74 -18.02
C ILE A 8 12.07 -9.35 -16.58
N ALA A 9 13.29 -8.84 -16.35
CA ALA A 9 13.71 -8.40 -15.02
C ALA A 9 12.89 -7.22 -14.51
N LEU A 10 12.67 -6.19 -15.33
CA LEU A 10 11.87 -5.02 -14.97
C LEU A 10 10.42 -5.42 -14.66
N ARG A 11 9.78 -6.21 -15.54
CA ARG A 11 8.40 -6.68 -15.35
C ARG A 11 8.26 -7.65 -14.18
N GLY A 12 9.27 -8.49 -13.94
CA GLY A 12 9.33 -9.36 -12.77
C GLY A 12 9.40 -8.56 -11.47
N ALA A 13 10.23 -7.52 -11.43
CA ALA A 13 10.31 -6.61 -10.28
C ALA A 13 8.98 -5.87 -10.06
N GLU A 14 8.35 -5.36 -11.12
CA GLU A 14 7.00 -4.74 -11.06
C GLU A 14 5.98 -5.71 -10.46
N ALA A 15 5.96 -6.97 -10.90
CA ALA A 15 5.04 -7.99 -10.38
C ALA A 15 5.27 -8.27 -8.89
N VAL A 16 6.53 -8.38 -8.45
CA VAL A 16 6.87 -8.60 -7.04
C VAL A 16 6.41 -7.43 -6.19
N PHE A 17 6.75 -6.19 -6.55
CA PHE A 17 6.34 -5.02 -5.78
C PHE A 17 4.83 -4.80 -5.79
N ALA A 18 4.16 -5.03 -6.91
CA ALA A 18 2.70 -4.99 -6.98
C ALA A 18 2.04 -6.02 -6.06
N SER A 19 2.61 -7.23 -5.97
CA SER A 19 2.11 -8.27 -5.06
C SER A 19 2.29 -7.89 -3.59
N VAL A 20 3.40 -7.23 -3.24
CA VAL A 20 3.66 -6.72 -1.89
C VAL A 20 2.66 -5.62 -1.53
N VAL A 21 2.43 -4.65 -2.43
CA VAL A 21 1.42 -3.60 -2.23
C VAL A 21 0.06 -4.23 -1.98
N LEU A 22 -0.38 -5.14 -2.84
CA LEU A 22 -1.68 -5.82 -2.69
C LEU A 22 -1.78 -6.59 -1.37
N ALA A 23 -0.74 -7.33 -0.98
CA ALA A 23 -0.73 -8.11 0.26
C ALA A 23 -0.78 -7.20 1.51
N LEU A 24 -0.05 -6.08 1.49
CA LEU A 24 -0.10 -5.08 2.55
C LEU A 24 -1.50 -4.47 2.64
N SER A 25 -2.09 -4.04 1.52
CA SER A 25 -3.43 -3.45 1.52
C SER A 25 -4.47 -4.41 2.09
N ILE A 26 -4.43 -5.70 1.73
CA ILE A 26 -5.34 -6.72 2.27
C ILE A 26 -5.19 -6.85 3.79
N THR A 27 -3.95 -6.87 4.28
CA THR A 27 -3.67 -6.92 5.73
C THR A 27 -4.23 -5.70 6.45
N LEU A 28 -4.04 -4.50 5.90
CA LEU A 28 -4.57 -3.26 6.47
C LEU A 28 -6.10 -3.21 6.48
N ILE A 29 -6.74 -3.69 5.40
CA ILE A 29 -8.20 -3.77 5.30
C ILE A 29 -8.75 -4.75 6.34
N LYS A 30 -8.15 -5.94 6.47
CA LYS A 30 -8.56 -6.94 7.48
C LYS A 30 -8.36 -6.45 8.91
N GLY A 31 -7.37 -5.59 9.14
CA GLY A 31 -7.12 -4.99 10.44
C GLY A 31 -8.06 -3.84 10.81
N GLN A 32 -9.03 -3.48 9.97
CA GLN A 32 -10.03 -2.45 10.30
C GLN A 32 -11.08 -3.05 11.24
N VAL A 33 -11.19 -2.50 12.45
CA VAL A 33 -12.12 -2.99 13.47
C VAL A 33 -13.39 -2.14 13.52
N TYR A 34 -13.25 -0.81 13.36
CA TYR A 34 -14.38 0.11 13.43
C TYR A 34 -14.58 0.88 12.13
N GLY A 35 -15.84 1.03 11.73
CA GLY A 35 -16.23 1.76 10.54
C GLY A 35 -15.75 1.10 9.24
N THR A 36 -15.83 1.86 8.14
CA THR A 36 -15.36 1.41 6.82
C THR A 36 -13.86 1.60 6.68
N SER A 37 -13.20 0.70 5.95
CA SER A 37 -11.78 0.82 5.66
C SER A 37 -11.46 2.16 4.97
N PRO A 38 -10.30 2.77 5.27
CA PRO A 38 -9.92 4.04 4.67
C PRO A 38 -9.90 3.96 3.14
N SER A 39 -10.46 4.99 2.49
CA SER A 39 -10.52 5.04 1.02
C SER A 39 -9.16 4.93 0.34
N ALA A 40 -8.09 5.38 1.01
CA ALA A 40 -6.72 5.26 0.50
C ALA A 40 -6.23 3.81 0.47
N THR A 41 -6.53 3.01 1.50
CA THR A 41 -6.14 1.58 1.54
C THR A 41 -6.92 0.76 0.51
N ASN A 42 -8.21 1.04 0.33
CA ASN A 42 -9.01 0.38 -0.70
C ASN A 42 -8.52 0.73 -2.11
N TYR A 43 -8.20 2.00 -2.34
CA TYR A 43 -7.61 2.45 -3.61
C TYR A 43 -6.25 1.77 -3.83
N SER A 44 -5.40 1.70 -2.81
CA SER A 44 -4.12 1.00 -2.86
C SER A 44 -4.26 -0.47 -3.26
N ALA A 45 -5.22 -1.19 -2.69
CA ALA A 45 -5.48 -2.58 -3.05
C ALA A 45 -5.85 -2.72 -4.54
N PHE A 46 -6.70 -1.82 -5.04
CA PHE A 46 -7.05 -1.77 -6.46
C PHE A 46 -5.80 -1.49 -7.32
N VAL A 47 -4.99 -0.50 -6.95
CA VAL A 47 -3.73 -0.16 -7.65
C VAL A 47 -2.77 -1.35 -7.67
N GLY A 48 -2.54 -2.02 -6.54
CA GLY A 48 -1.71 -3.22 -6.47
C GLY A 48 -2.21 -4.32 -7.39
N GLY A 49 -3.53 -4.55 -7.43
CA GLY A 49 -4.18 -5.52 -8.31
C GLY A 49 -4.00 -5.22 -9.79
N ILE A 50 -4.30 -3.99 -10.25
CA ILE A 50 -4.14 -3.63 -11.67
C ILE A 50 -2.67 -3.59 -12.10
N THR A 51 -1.77 -3.24 -11.18
CA THR A 51 -0.32 -3.22 -11.48
C THR A 51 0.20 -4.62 -11.65
N LEU A 52 -0.25 -5.56 -10.82
CA LEU A 52 0.07 -6.97 -10.96
C LEU A 52 -0.45 -7.52 -12.30
N LEU A 53 -1.70 -7.20 -12.67
CA LEU A 53 -2.24 -7.57 -13.98
C LEU A 53 -1.43 -6.94 -15.13
N GLY A 54 -1.08 -5.66 -15.03
CA GLY A 54 -0.24 -4.96 -16.00
C GLY A 54 1.13 -5.61 -16.16
N ALA A 55 1.77 -5.99 -15.06
CA ALA A 55 3.06 -6.68 -15.07
C ALA A 55 2.97 -8.08 -15.71
N LEU A 56 1.90 -8.84 -15.43
CA LEU A 56 1.65 -10.14 -16.07
C LEU A 56 1.38 -10.01 -17.57
N VAL A 57 0.61 -9.00 -17.98
CA VAL A 57 0.38 -8.66 -19.39
C VAL A 57 1.70 -8.26 -20.06
N GLY A 58 2.54 -7.46 -19.39
CA GLY A 58 3.88 -7.09 -19.87
C GLY A 58 4.86 -8.26 -19.95
N LEU A 59 4.73 -9.28 -19.10
CA LEU A 59 5.46 -10.54 -19.26
C LEU A 59 4.94 -11.34 -20.45
N ALA A 60 3.62 -11.45 -20.62
CA ALA A 60 3.01 -12.15 -21.76
C ALA A 60 3.36 -11.48 -23.10
N SER A 61 3.58 -10.17 -23.13
CA SER A 61 3.98 -9.43 -24.33
C SER A 61 5.36 -9.83 -24.85
N THR A 62 6.18 -10.57 -24.09
CA THR A 62 7.44 -11.13 -24.60
C THR A 62 7.23 -12.24 -25.63
N TRP A 63 6.06 -12.89 -25.61
CA TRP A 63 5.68 -13.99 -26.51
C TRP A 63 4.64 -13.58 -27.56
N ILE A 64 3.90 -12.50 -27.30
CA ILE A 64 2.78 -12.05 -28.16
C ILE A 64 3.10 -10.65 -28.69
N GLU A 65 3.34 -10.56 -30.01
CA GLU A 65 3.73 -9.32 -30.70
C GLU A 65 2.64 -8.24 -30.66
N LEU A 66 1.37 -8.63 -30.58
CA LEU A 66 0.22 -7.73 -30.53
C LEU A 66 0.23 -6.81 -29.29
N LEU A 67 0.83 -7.28 -28.19
CA LEU A 67 0.99 -6.53 -26.94
C LEU A 67 2.24 -5.62 -26.94
N GLN A 68 3.16 -5.78 -27.90
CA GLN A 68 4.36 -4.94 -28.04
C GLN A 68 4.07 -3.60 -28.73
N SER A 69 2.82 -3.40 -29.17
CA SER A 69 2.37 -2.20 -29.86
C SER A 69 1.99 -1.07 -28.89
N ILE A 70 1.49 0.05 -29.44
CA ILE A 70 1.01 1.25 -28.73
C ILE A 70 0.07 0.93 -27.54
N LEU A 71 -0.67 -0.18 -27.60
CA LEU A 71 -1.58 -0.62 -26.54
C LEU A 71 -0.84 -0.97 -25.23
N GLY A 72 0.33 -1.62 -25.30
CA GLY A 72 1.11 -1.94 -24.11
C GLY A 72 1.61 -0.69 -23.39
N ILE A 73 2.07 0.30 -24.16
CA ILE A 73 2.47 1.62 -23.61
C ILE A 73 1.27 2.32 -22.98
N GLY A 74 0.09 2.24 -23.60
CA GLY A 74 -1.14 2.81 -23.03
C GLY A 74 -1.49 2.22 -21.65
N ILE A 75 -1.39 0.89 -21.52
CA ILE A 75 -1.62 0.21 -20.23
C ILE A 75 -0.56 0.63 -19.21
N ASP A 76 0.72 0.64 -19.58
CA ASP A 76 1.80 1.02 -18.68
C ASP A 76 1.64 2.46 -18.17
N VAL A 77 1.25 3.40 -19.04
CA VAL A 77 0.98 4.79 -18.67
C VAL A 77 -0.20 4.88 -17.70
N ALA A 78 -1.29 4.15 -17.94
CA ALA A 78 -2.43 4.15 -17.04
C ALA A 78 -2.04 3.60 -15.65
N VAL A 79 -1.37 2.46 -15.61
CA VAL A 79 -0.88 1.84 -14.36
C VAL A 79 0.11 2.76 -13.64
N LEU A 80 0.97 3.47 -14.37
CA LEU A 80 1.89 4.46 -13.82
C LEU A 80 1.14 5.58 -13.10
N LEU A 81 0.12 6.16 -13.73
CA LEU A 81 -0.69 7.22 -13.13
C LEU A 81 -1.41 6.75 -11.86
N PHE A 82 -1.93 5.52 -11.88
CA PHE A 82 -2.58 4.94 -10.71
C PHE A 82 -1.62 4.72 -9.54
N ASN A 83 -0.41 4.18 -9.79
CA ASN A 83 0.63 4.03 -8.77
C ASN A 83 1.10 5.37 -8.23
N LEU A 84 1.28 6.37 -9.10
CA LEU A 84 1.70 7.71 -8.69
C LEU A 84 0.66 8.36 -7.77
N ALA A 85 -0.61 8.33 -8.17
CA ALA A 85 -1.70 8.86 -7.37
C ALA A 85 -1.83 8.12 -6.03
N GLY A 86 -1.65 6.80 -6.02
CA GLY A 86 -1.73 5.97 -4.80
C GLY A 86 -0.60 6.24 -3.84
N GLY A 87 0.64 6.24 -4.35
CA GLY A 87 1.83 6.50 -3.54
C GLY A 87 1.78 7.88 -2.89
N ILE A 88 1.38 8.91 -3.65
CA ILE A 88 1.22 10.27 -3.11
C ILE A 88 0.06 10.32 -2.11
N ALA A 89 -1.10 9.73 -2.43
CA ALA A 89 -2.26 9.76 -1.54
C ALA A 89 -1.97 9.10 -0.19
N VAL A 90 -1.30 7.95 -0.18
CA VAL A 90 -0.90 7.27 1.06
C VAL A 90 0.16 8.10 1.81
N ALA A 91 1.19 8.60 1.11
CA ALA A 91 2.23 9.42 1.73
C ALA A 91 1.69 10.70 2.40
N VAL A 92 0.78 11.42 1.73
CA VAL A 92 0.14 12.62 2.27
C VAL A 92 -0.70 12.28 3.50
N LYS A 93 -1.42 11.15 3.47
CA LYS A 93 -2.25 10.75 4.61
C LYS A 93 -1.45 10.23 5.80
N ILE A 94 -0.27 9.63 5.59
CA ILE A 94 0.65 9.30 6.70
C ILE A 94 1.22 10.60 7.30
N GLY A 95 1.63 11.55 6.46
CA GLY A 95 2.23 12.80 6.88
C GLY A 95 3.59 12.61 7.56
N SER A 96 3.98 13.55 8.41
CA SER A 96 5.31 13.57 9.07
C SER A 96 5.42 12.65 10.30
N ILE A 97 4.72 11.51 10.29
CA ILE A 97 4.68 10.59 11.43
C ILE A 97 5.93 9.71 11.42
N ASN A 98 6.61 9.62 12.57
CA ASN A 98 7.75 8.72 12.72
C ASN A 98 7.32 7.38 13.34
N CYS A 99 7.21 6.34 12.50
CA CYS A 99 6.81 4.99 12.88
C CYS A 99 7.78 4.23 13.81
N SER A 100 8.89 4.85 14.20
CA SER A 100 9.89 4.27 15.11
C SER A 100 10.04 5.05 16.42
N SER A 101 9.37 6.20 16.56
CA SER A 101 9.50 7.02 17.77
C SER A 101 8.50 6.59 18.83
N GLY A 102 8.97 6.32 20.04
CA GLY A 102 8.13 6.09 21.22
C GLY A 102 7.59 7.37 21.88
N SER A 103 7.72 8.54 21.24
CA SER A 103 7.29 9.81 21.82
C SER A 103 5.76 9.93 21.85
N ASP A 104 5.21 10.37 22.98
CA ASP A 104 3.77 10.58 23.18
C ASP A 104 3.13 11.50 22.11
N ALA A 105 3.87 12.52 21.66
CA ALA A 105 3.39 13.45 20.63
C ALA A 105 3.20 12.76 19.26
N GLN A 106 4.13 11.88 18.88
CA GLN A 106 4.05 11.13 17.63
C GLN A 106 2.98 10.05 17.70
N ARG A 107 2.82 9.47 18.88
CA ARG A 107 1.80 8.46 19.15
C ARG A 107 0.39 9.02 19.10
N SER A 108 0.18 10.21 19.64
CA SER A 108 -1.09 10.93 19.48
C SER A 108 -1.42 11.19 18.00
N ARG A 109 -0.41 11.48 17.17
CA ARG A 109 -0.62 11.62 15.71
C ARG A 109 -0.98 10.30 15.03
N MET A 110 -0.34 9.19 15.40
CA MET A 110 -0.70 7.85 14.89
C MET A 110 -2.12 7.46 15.30
N PHE A 111 -2.50 7.74 16.54
CA PHE A 111 -3.82 7.47 17.08
C PHE A 111 -4.93 8.22 16.32
N ASN A 112 -4.69 9.49 16.01
CA ASN A 112 -5.66 10.31 15.28
C ASN A 112 -5.65 10.06 13.76
N ASN A 113 -4.81 9.13 13.27
CA ASN A 113 -4.71 8.82 11.86
C ASN A 113 -5.54 7.59 11.48
N ALA A 114 -6.54 7.80 10.62
CA ALA A 114 -7.47 6.77 10.17
C ALA A 114 -6.81 5.59 9.43
N LEU A 115 -5.59 5.74 8.86
CA LEU A 115 -4.88 4.62 8.21
C LEU A 115 -4.20 3.67 9.19
N ILE A 116 -3.88 4.18 10.38
CA ILE A 116 -3.01 3.51 11.35
C ILE A 116 -3.86 2.97 12.51
N ASN A 117 -4.86 3.73 12.95
CA ASN A 117 -5.61 3.46 14.17
C ASN A 117 -6.65 2.33 14.08
N GLY A 118 -6.88 1.76 12.88
CA GLY A 118 -7.85 0.67 12.66
C GLY A 118 -9.31 1.08 12.73
N GLY A 119 -9.57 2.39 12.67
CA GLY A 119 -10.89 2.97 12.83
C GLY A 119 -11.24 3.33 14.28
N CYS A 120 -12.14 4.29 14.41
CA CYS A 120 -12.71 4.71 15.69
C CYS A 120 -14.23 4.60 15.64
N GLY A 121 -14.82 4.17 16.75
CA GLY A 121 -16.25 4.11 16.97
C GLY A 121 -16.64 4.82 18.25
N ARG A 122 -17.91 5.19 18.37
CA ARG A 122 -18.48 5.70 19.62
C ARG A 122 -18.98 4.54 20.45
N THR A 123 -18.56 4.49 21.71
CA THR A 123 -19.10 3.56 22.71
C THR A 123 -19.63 4.33 23.91
N LYS A 124 -20.66 3.80 24.57
CA LYS A 124 -21.19 4.36 25.82
C LYS A 124 -20.55 3.67 27.01
N LEU A 125 -19.74 4.40 27.77
CA LEU A 125 -19.23 3.93 29.07
C LEU A 125 -19.87 4.82 30.14
N TYR A 126 -20.45 4.23 31.19
CA TYR A 126 -21.11 4.99 32.28
C TYR A 126 -22.12 6.06 31.81
N GLY A 127 -22.85 5.80 30.72
CA GLY A 127 -23.84 6.74 30.17
C GLY A 127 -23.25 7.95 29.42
N GLN A 128 -21.92 8.01 29.26
CA GLN A 128 -21.20 9.02 28.49
C GLN A 128 -20.69 8.41 27.18
N ASP A 129 -20.75 9.17 26.09
CA ASP A 129 -20.20 8.75 24.79
C ASP A 129 -18.67 8.97 24.77
N TYR A 130 -17.93 7.91 24.45
CA TYR A 130 -16.48 7.96 24.27
C TYR A 130 -16.10 7.47 22.88
N ASP A 131 -15.19 8.19 22.22
CA ASP A 131 -14.54 7.71 21.01
C ASP A 131 -13.46 6.69 21.40
N VAL A 132 -13.65 5.44 20.96
CA VAL A 132 -12.70 4.34 21.12
C VAL A 132 -12.15 3.96 19.75
N CYS A 133 -10.83 3.97 19.62
CA CYS A 133 -10.13 3.52 18.41
C CYS A 133 -9.51 2.15 18.66
N ALA A 134 -9.49 1.31 17.61
CA ALA A 134 -9.11 -0.09 17.71
C ALA A 134 -7.77 -0.32 18.41
N TYR A 135 -6.77 0.51 18.09
CA TYR A 135 -5.40 0.36 18.59
C TYR A 135 -4.99 1.50 19.52
N GLY A 136 -5.97 2.14 20.18
CA GLY A 136 -5.79 3.52 20.59
C GLY A 136 -5.79 3.84 22.08
N ARG A 137 -6.09 2.87 22.95
CA ARG A 137 -5.90 3.04 24.39
C ARG A 137 -5.36 1.74 24.98
N PRO A 138 -4.63 1.80 26.10
CA PRO A 138 -4.51 0.66 26.99
C PRO A 138 -5.90 0.40 27.57
N VAL A 139 -6.77 -0.23 26.78
CA VAL A 139 -7.89 -0.97 27.36
C VAL A 139 -7.24 -2.23 27.85
N LEU A 140 -7.09 -2.28 29.17
CA LEU A 140 -7.02 -3.47 29.97
C LEU A 140 -7.70 -4.67 29.27
N GLY A 141 -6.89 -5.47 28.57
CA GLY A 141 -7.34 -6.54 27.69
C GLY A 141 -7.26 -7.84 28.46
N PHE A 142 -8.41 -8.49 28.68
CA PHE A 142 -8.44 -9.83 29.24
C PHE A 142 -8.20 -10.85 28.14
N ASP A 143 -7.04 -11.51 28.16
CA ASP A 143 -6.76 -12.61 27.25
C ASP A 143 -7.41 -13.90 27.78
N SER A 144 -8.51 -14.32 27.15
CA SER A 144 -9.25 -15.53 27.52
C SER A 144 -8.44 -16.84 27.43
N LYS A 145 -7.31 -16.87 26.72
CA LYS A 145 -6.46 -18.07 26.59
C LYS A 145 -5.44 -18.19 27.73
N THR A 146 -4.97 -17.05 28.25
CA THR A 146 -3.95 -17.00 29.29
C THR A 146 -4.50 -16.62 30.66
N GLY A 147 -5.72 -16.06 30.71
CA GLY A 147 -6.36 -15.59 31.95
C GLY A 147 -5.70 -14.34 32.52
N GLU A 148 -4.77 -13.72 31.78
CA GLU A 148 -4.05 -12.54 32.23
C GLU A 148 -4.67 -11.25 31.70
N PHE A 149 -4.55 -10.23 32.53
CA PHE A 149 -4.92 -8.88 32.20
C PHE A 149 -3.68 -8.16 31.69
N SER A 150 -3.52 -8.17 30.37
CA SER A 150 -2.36 -7.55 29.74
C SER A 150 -2.66 -6.09 29.45
N LEU A 151 -1.76 -5.21 29.87
CA LEU A 151 -1.65 -3.90 29.27
C LEU A 151 -1.11 -4.16 27.85
N GLY A 152 -2.03 -4.32 26.89
CA GLY A 152 -1.65 -4.72 25.54
C GLY A 152 -0.58 -3.79 24.97
N ASP A 153 0.45 -4.36 24.36
CA ASP A 153 1.50 -3.64 23.64
C ASP A 153 0.94 -3.14 22.29
N TRP A 154 -0.06 -2.27 22.35
CA TRP A 154 -0.74 -1.68 21.19
C TRP A 154 0.19 -0.78 20.37
N ASP A 155 1.36 -0.49 20.93
CA ASP A 155 2.40 0.38 20.38
C ASP A 155 3.11 -0.35 19.27
N SER A 156 3.37 -1.63 19.50
CA SER A 156 3.86 -2.54 18.48
C SER A 156 2.91 -2.58 17.27
N HIS A 157 1.59 -2.57 17.50
CA HIS A 157 0.59 -2.66 16.44
C HIS A 157 0.43 -1.36 15.65
N LEU A 158 0.36 -0.21 16.35
CA LEU A 158 0.36 1.11 15.70
C LEU A 158 1.64 1.32 14.88
N ASN A 159 2.80 0.96 15.44
CA ASN A 159 4.08 1.05 14.73
C ASN A 159 4.13 0.12 13.53
N SER A 160 3.62 -1.12 13.65
CA SER A 160 3.55 -2.07 12.53
C SER A 160 2.69 -1.49 11.40
N ARG A 161 1.47 -1.04 11.71
CA ARG A 161 0.58 -0.46 10.70
C ARG A 161 1.14 0.81 10.07
N CYS A 162 1.81 1.65 10.85
CA CYS A 162 2.50 2.84 10.33
C CYS A 162 3.58 2.44 9.31
N LYS A 163 4.42 1.45 9.65
CA LYS A 163 5.46 0.93 8.76
C LYS A 163 4.87 0.26 7.52
N GLU A 164 3.79 -0.49 7.65
CA GLU A 164 3.11 -1.14 6.54
C GLU A 164 2.55 -0.11 5.54
N ASN A 165 1.87 0.94 6.01
CA ASN A 165 1.40 2.04 5.16
C ASN A 165 2.59 2.79 4.50
N GLN A 166 3.68 3.00 5.23
CA GLN A 166 4.88 3.65 4.69
C GLN A 166 5.54 2.81 3.59
N ALA A 167 5.63 1.49 3.80
CA ALA A 167 6.14 0.55 2.83
C ALA A 167 5.24 0.50 1.58
N GLU A 168 3.92 0.47 1.78
CA GLU A 168 2.92 0.49 0.71
C GLU A 168 3.10 1.71 -0.22
N ALA A 169 3.25 2.91 0.36
CA ALA A 169 3.53 4.12 -0.42
C ALA A 169 4.87 4.03 -1.17
N ALA A 170 5.92 3.53 -0.51
CA ALA A 170 7.24 3.41 -1.11
C ALA A 170 7.25 2.44 -2.31
N PHE A 171 6.62 1.27 -2.18
CA PHE A 171 6.57 0.28 -3.26
C PHE A 171 5.77 0.77 -4.47
N MET A 172 4.69 1.54 -4.27
CA MET A 172 4.00 2.18 -5.39
C MET A 172 4.88 3.19 -6.13
N LEU A 173 5.62 4.02 -5.40
CA LEU A 173 6.52 5.00 -6.02
C LEU A 173 7.71 4.32 -6.72
N ILE A 174 8.22 3.21 -6.18
CA ILE A 174 9.21 2.38 -6.87
C ILE A 174 8.64 1.80 -8.16
N ASN A 175 7.39 1.32 -8.16
CA ASN A 175 6.71 0.87 -9.37
C ASN A 175 6.58 1.97 -10.42
N VAL A 176 6.36 3.23 -10.02
CA VAL A 176 6.39 4.36 -10.97
C VAL A 176 7.75 4.47 -11.67
N ILE A 177 8.85 4.33 -10.93
CA ILE A 177 10.21 4.39 -11.50
C ILE A 177 10.43 3.23 -12.48
N LEU A 178 10.00 2.01 -12.12
CA LEU A 178 10.09 0.86 -13.01
C LEU A 178 9.27 1.04 -14.28
N LEU A 179 8.03 1.53 -14.15
CA LEU A 179 7.15 1.80 -15.29
C LEU A 179 7.72 2.88 -16.21
N LEU A 180 8.33 3.93 -15.65
CA LEU A 180 9.04 4.94 -16.45
C LEU A 180 10.19 4.32 -17.24
N ALA A 181 10.95 3.41 -16.62
CA ALA A 181 12.03 2.70 -17.30
C ALA A 181 11.49 1.79 -18.42
N THR A 182 10.42 1.03 -18.18
CA THR A 182 9.82 0.15 -19.20
C THR A 182 9.24 0.94 -20.37
N ILE A 183 8.51 2.04 -20.09
CA ILE A 183 7.97 2.95 -21.12
C ILE A 183 9.11 3.58 -21.92
N THR A 184 10.15 4.09 -21.26
CA THR A 184 11.30 4.73 -21.95
C THR A 184 11.99 3.74 -22.87
N MET A 185 12.22 2.51 -22.41
CA MET A 185 12.80 1.45 -23.24
C MET A 185 11.89 1.17 -24.44
N ALA A 186 10.60 0.96 -24.23
CA ALA A 186 9.63 0.72 -25.31
C ALA A 186 9.63 1.86 -26.34
N TRP A 187 9.65 3.11 -25.90
CA TRP A 187 9.69 4.29 -26.76
C TRP A 187 10.99 4.37 -27.59
N LEU A 188 12.14 4.10 -26.97
CA LEU A 188 13.42 4.06 -27.68
C LEU A 188 13.45 2.96 -28.75
N PHE A 189 12.79 1.82 -28.52
CA PHE A 189 12.64 0.78 -29.55
C PHE A 189 11.80 1.25 -30.72
N ILE A 190 10.64 1.86 -30.46
CA ILE A 190 9.78 2.39 -31.52
C ILE A 190 10.55 3.43 -32.36
N LYS A 191 11.31 4.32 -31.72
CA LYS A 191 12.09 5.34 -32.42
C LYS A 191 13.24 4.76 -33.25
N LYS A 192 13.86 3.66 -32.83
CA LYS A 192 14.98 3.03 -33.56
C LYS A 192 14.54 2.25 -34.80
N TYR A 193 13.31 1.74 -34.83
CA TYR A 193 12.76 0.94 -35.93
C TYR A 193 11.86 1.74 -36.90
N ARG A 194 11.74 3.05 -36.69
CA ARG A 194 11.07 3.99 -37.58
C ARG A 194 12.12 4.84 -38.29
#